data_AF-A0A2V9STN1-F1
#
_entry.id   AF-A0A2V9STN1-F1
#
_cell.length_a   1.000
_cell.length_b   1.000
_cell.length_c   1.000
_cell.angle_alpha   90.00
_cell.angle_beta   90.00
_cell.angle_gamma   90.00
#
_symmetry.space_group_name_H-M   'P 1'
#
loop_
_entity.id
_entity.type
_entity.pdbx_description
1 polymer ?
#
loop_
_entity_poly.entity_id
_entity_poly.type
_entity_poly.pdbx_seq_one_letter_code
_entity_poly.pdbx_strand_id
1 'polypeptide(L)'
;MVQVTSRQAREGSWTRRRMEMRCNEVIRELSRYIDQDVEPELRREMEEHIAKCTHCTAILDGTRNVIQLICDNRTFEVPTGFSQRLRERISRETSHSKQ
;
A
#
# COMPACT_ATOMS: atom_id res chain seq x y z
N MET A 1 9.51 -18.71 -13.25
CA MET A 1 10.36 -17.51 -13.16
C MET A 1 9.62 -16.38 -13.87
N VAL A 2 8.70 -15.70 -13.18
CA VAL A 2 8.05 -14.52 -13.74
C VAL A 2 8.99 -13.36 -13.45
N GLN A 3 9.72 -12.92 -14.47
CA GLN A 3 10.58 -11.76 -14.37
C GLN A 3 9.70 -10.53 -14.17
N VAL A 4 9.55 -10.07 -12.93
CA VAL A 4 9.08 -8.71 -12.65
C VAL A 4 10.22 -7.80 -13.06
N THR A 5 10.24 -7.41 -14.33
CA THR A 5 11.15 -6.39 -14.81
C THR A 5 10.72 -5.08 -14.17
N SER A 6 11.54 -4.63 -13.23
CA SER A 6 11.63 -3.24 -12.83
C SER A 6 11.67 -2.36 -14.09
N ARG A 7 10.64 -1.53 -14.28
CA ARG A 7 10.70 -0.44 -15.24
C ARG A 7 9.84 0.73 -14.78
N GLN A 8 10.54 1.84 -14.63
CA GLN A 8 10.10 3.23 -14.79
C GLN A 8 9.68 3.97 -13.52
N ALA A 9 10.71 4.64 -12.98
CA ALA A 9 10.70 6.01 -12.50
C ALA A 9 9.40 6.79 -12.81
N ARG A 10 8.68 7.18 -11.75
CA ARG A 10 7.65 8.21 -11.82
C ARG A 10 8.29 9.54 -11.41
N GLU A 11 8.91 10.22 -12.37
CA GLU A 11 9.14 11.65 -12.27
C GLU A 11 7.78 12.34 -12.34
N GLY A 12 7.43 13.07 -11.29
CA GLY A 12 6.22 13.87 -11.19
C GLY A 12 6.56 15.19 -10.54
N SER A 13 7.17 16.09 -11.32
CA SER A 13 7.12 17.52 -11.05
C SER A 13 5.65 17.95 -11.07
N TRP A 14 5.08 18.29 -9.92
CA TRP A 14 3.75 18.87 -9.81
C TRP A 14 3.86 20.19 -9.05
N THR A 15 4.04 21.27 -9.79
CA THR A 15 3.89 22.65 -9.30
C THR A 15 2.44 22.83 -8.83
N ARG A 16 2.20 22.66 -7.54
CA ARG A 16 0.88 22.76 -6.90
C ARG A 16 0.39 24.21 -6.94
N ARG A 17 -0.39 24.56 -7.96
CA ARG A 17 -1.36 25.64 -7.86
C ARG A 17 -2.47 25.14 -6.95
N ARG A 18 -2.74 25.89 -5.87
CA ARG A 18 -3.84 25.70 -4.91
C ARG A 18 -5.16 25.60 -5.68
N MET A 19 -5.54 24.38 -6.04
CA MET A 19 -6.80 24.02 -6.66
C MET A 19 -7.24 22.74 -5.98
N GLU A 20 -8.48 22.72 -5.50
CA GLU A 20 -9.04 21.62 -4.72
C GLU A 20 -8.74 20.28 -5.40
N MET A 21 -8.24 19.31 -4.62
CA MET A 21 -7.92 17.97 -5.10
C MET A 21 -9.15 17.36 -5.76
N ARG A 22 -8.97 16.77 -6.95
CA ARG A 22 -10.06 16.15 -7.69
C ARG A 22 -10.13 14.65 -7.44
N CYS A 23 -11.31 14.06 -7.68
CA CYS A 23 -11.54 12.62 -7.47
C CYS A 23 -10.56 11.74 -8.26
N ASN A 24 -10.21 12.13 -9.48
CA ASN A 24 -9.26 11.38 -10.30
C ASN A 24 -7.85 11.36 -9.70
N GLU A 25 -7.44 12.40 -8.98
CA GLU A 25 -6.16 12.46 -8.28
C GLU A 25 -6.17 11.56 -7.05
N VAL A 26 -7.27 11.56 -6.29
CA VAL A 26 -7.47 10.62 -5.17
C VAL A 26 -7.39 9.18 -5.65
N ILE A 27 -8.11 8.83 -6.71
CA ILE A 27 -8.13 7.46 -7.25
C ILE A 27 -6.73 7.05 -7.73
N ARG A 28 -5.97 7.96 -8.34
CA ARG A 28 -4.63 7.68 -8.86
C ARG A 28 -3.62 7.39 -7.75
N GLU A 29 -3.77 8.04 -6.61
CA GLU A 29 -2.89 7.86 -5.44
C GLU A 29 -3.49 6.92 -4.37
N LEU A 30 -4.69 6.36 -4.61
CA LEU A 30 -5.43 5.54 -3.64
C LEU A 30 -4.66 4.30 -3.18
N SER A 31 -3.95 3.61 -4.10
CA SER A 31 -3.12 2.45 -3.74
C SER A 31 -2.04 2.84 -2.75
N ARG A 32 -1.28 3.90 -3.06
CA ARG A 32 -0.23 4.42 -2.18
C ARG A 32 -0.79 4.88 -0.84
N TYR A 33 -1.96 5.51 -0.84
CA TYR A 33 -2.67 5.90 0.38
C TYR A 33 -3.01 4.70 1.27
N ILE A 34 -3.52 3.60 0.69
CA ILE A 34 -3.83 2.35 1.41
C ILE A 34 -2.55 1.72 1.98
N ASP A 35 -1.47 1.72 1.18
CA ASP A 35 -0.15 1.19 1.56
C ASP A 35 0.61 2.10 2.54
N GLN A 36 0.04 3.25 2.92
CA GLN A 36 0.66 4.28 3.76
C GLN A 36 1.95 4.88 3.15
N ASP A 37 2.10 4.80 1.82
CA ASP A 37 3.22 5.31 1.02
C ASP A 37 2.89 6.66 0.35
N VAL A 38 2.38 7.60 1.13
CA VAL A 38 2.06 8.96 0.67
C VAL A 38 2.67 9.99 1.61
N GLU A 39 3.18 11.08 1.03
CA GLU A 39 3.68 12.22 1.80
C GLU A 39 2.56 12.79 2.71
N PRO A 40 2.88 13.26 3.93
CA PRO A 40 1.89 13.71 4.90
C PRO A 40 0.94 14.78 4.37
N GLU A 41 1.44 15.72 3.57
CA GLU A 41 0.66 16.81 3.00
C GLU A 41 -0.36 16.28 1.98
N LEU A 42 0.06 15.33 1.14
CA LEU A 42 -0.82 14.68 0.16
C LEU A 42 -1.88 13.84 0.86
N ARG A 43 -1.50 13.11 1.92
CA ARG A 43 -2.43 12.34 2.73
C ARG A 43 -3.53 13.20 3.31
N ARG A 44 -3.18 14.36 3.88
CA ARG A 44 -4.14 15.31 4.46
C ARG A 44 -5.12 15.84 3.40
N GLU A 45 -4.63 16.19 2.21
CA GLU A 45 -5.48 16.63 1.10
C GLU A 45 -6.45 15.53 0.63
N MET A 46 -5.98 14.28 0.56
CA MET A 46 -6.83 13.13 0.23
C MET A 46 -7.91 12.91 1.29
N GLU A 47 -7.54 12.95 2.57
CA GLU A 47 -8.47 12.78 3.70
C GLU A 47 -9.55 13.87 3.71
N GLU A 48 -9.17 15.14 3.45
CA GLU A 48 -10.13 16.24 3.30
C GLU A 48 -11.12 16.01 2.14
N HIS A 49 -10.64 15.50 1.00
CA HIS A 49 -11.50 15.20 -0.14
C HIS A 49 -12.42 14.01 0.14
N ILE A 50 -11.88 12.91 0.65
CA ILE A 50 -12.63 11.68 0.95
C ILE A 50 -13.72 11.94 2.00
N ALA A 51 -13.47 12.82 2.97
CA ALA A 51 -14.46 13.20 3.97
C ALA A 51 -15.66 13.98 3.40
N LYS A 52 -15.49 14.65 2.25
CA LYS A 52 -16.53 15.52 1.64
C LYS A 52 -17.14 14.94 0.36
N CYS A 53 -16.52 13.94 -0.24
CA CYS A 53 -16.92 13.36 -1.52
C CYS A 53 -17.44 11.93 -1.36
N THR A 54 -18.76 11.76 -1.43
CA THR A 54 -19.43 10.45 -1.33
C THR A 54 -18.91 9.42 -2.34
N HIS A 55 -18.52 9.86 -3.55
CA HIS A 55 -17.94 8.99 -4.56
C HIS A 55 -16.60 8.40 -4.10
N CYS A 56 -15.70 9.24 -3.59
CA CYS A 56 -14.38 8.79 -3.13
C CYS A 56 -14.48 7.95 -1.86
N THR A 57 -15.40 8.27 -0.95
CA THR A 57 -15.70 7.41 0.21
C THR A 57 -16.13 6.01 -0.25
N ALA A 58 -17.09 5.92 -1.18
CA ALA A 58 -17.58 4.63 -1.69
C ALA A 58 -16.47 3.81 -2.38
N ILE A 59 -15.58 4.45 -3.14
CA ILE A 59 -14.43 3.75 -3.74
C ILE A 59 -13.48 3.22 -2.67
N LEU A 60 -13.13 4.05 -1.68
CA LEU A 60 -12.20 3.65 -0.60
C LEU A 60 -12.77 2.47 0.19
N ASP A 61 -14.05 2.53 0.56
CA ASP A 61 -14.72 1.47 1.28
C ASP A 61 -14.84 0.20 0.44
N GLY A 62 -15.20 0.31 -0.84
CA GLY A 62 -15.21 -0.82 -1.77
C GLY A 62 -13.83 -1.48 -1.90
N THR A 63 -12.78 -0.68 -1.98
CA THR A 63 -11.40 -1.19 -2.06
C THR A 63 -11.01 -1.92 -0.76
N ARG A 64 -11.34 -1.36 0.41
CA ARG A 64 -11.09 -2.00 1.71
C ARG A 64 -11.87 -3.30 1.86
N ASN A 65 -13.13 -3.34 1.43
CA ASN A 65 -13.95 -4.55 1.45
C ASN A 65 -13.34 -5.65 0.57
N VAL A 66 -12.83 -5.31 -0.61
CA VAL A 66 -12.14 -6.29 -1.48
C VAL A 66 -10.86 -6.81 -0.82
N ILE A 67 -10.06 -5.93 -0.20
CA ILE A 67 -8.86 -6.33 0.55
C ILE A 67 -9.24 -7.30 1.68
N GLN A 68 -10.26 -6.97 2.47
CA GLN A 68 -10.77 -7.84 3.53
C GLN A 68 -11.23 -9.19 2.97
N LEU A 69 -12.06 -9.22 1.94
CA LEU A 69 -12.54 -10.47 1.31
C LEU A 69 -11.39 -11.37 0.82
N ILE A 70 -10.33 -10.78 0.28
CA ILE A 70 -9.15 -11.53 -0.20
C ILE A 70 -8.30 -12.01 0.98
N CYS A 71 -8.12 -11.18 2.01
CA CYS A 71 -7.30 -11.50 3.18
C CYS A 71 -7.99 -12.48 4.16
N ASP A 72 -9.31 -12.39 4.31
CA ASP A 72 -10.07 -13.15 5.31
C ASP A 72 -10.18 -14.64 4.99
N ASN A 73 -10.14 -15.05 3.70
CA ASN A 73 -10.57 -16.40 3.32
C ASN A 73 -9.46 -17.39 2.94
N ARG A 74 -8.19 -17.19 3.31
CA ARG A 74 -7.17 -18.26 3.19
C ARG A 74 -6.17 -18.20 4.33
N THR A 75 -6.52 -18.76 5.48
CA THR A 75 -5.52 -19.35 6.36
C THR A 75 -4.88 -20.50 5.59
N PHE A 76 -3.81 -20.21 4.84
CA PHE A 76 -2.92 -21.25 4.37
C PHE A 76 -2.35 -21.92 5.61
N GLU A 77 -2.69 -23.19 5.83
CA GLU A 77 -1.98 -23.97 6.83
C GLU A 77 -0.51 -23.98 6.44
N VAL A 78 0.30 -23.34 7.27
CA VAL A 78 1.73 -23.26 7.04
C VAL A 78 2.29 -24.66 7.29
N PRO A 79 3.13 -25.22 6.39
CA PRO A 79 3.68 -26.55 6.58
C PRO A 79 4.36 -26.67 7.95
N THR A 80 4.22 -27.83 8.60
CA THR A 80 4.79 -28.08 9.92
C THR A 80 6.27 -27.67 9.97
N GLY A 81 6.63 -26.90 11.00
CA GLY A 81 7.99 -26.40 11.20
C GLY A 81 8.42 -25.22 10.30
N PHE A 82 7.57 -24.68 9.43
CA PHE A 82 7.91 -23.51 8.60
C PHE A 82 8.36 -22.31 9.45
N SER A 83 7.59 -21.97 10.49
CA SER A 83 7.90 -20.84 11.38
C SER A 83 9.22 -21.03 12.11
N GLN A 84 9.58 -22.27 12.46
CA GLN A 84 10.87 -22.58 13.08
C GLN A 84 12.02 -22.39 12.09
N ARG A 85 11.93 -22.98 10.89
CA ARG A 85 12.96 -22.83 9.84
C ARG A 85 13.17 -21.36 9.46
N LEU A 86 12.09 -20.59 9.39
CA LEU A 86 12.13 -19.16 9.11
C LEU A 86 12.87 -18.41 10.23
N ARG A 87 12.52 -18.64 11.51
CA ARG A 87 13.20 -18.01 12.66
C ARG A 87 14.69 -18.36 12.71
N GLU A 88 15.03 -19.62 12.50
CA GLU A 88 16.44 -20.06 12.46
C GLU A 88 17.22 -19.41 11.31
N ARG A 89 16.56 -19.17 10.17
CA ARG A 89 17.21 -18.48 9.06
C ARG A 89 17.41 -16.99 9.37
N ILE A 90 16.38 -16.31 9.87
CA ILE A 90 16.49 -14.89 10.25
C ILE A 90 17.57 -14.68 11.33
N SER A 91 17.67 -15.57 12.32
CA SER A 91 18.71 -15.46 13.37
C SER A 91 20.13 -15.62 12.80
N ARG A 92 20.33 -16.52 11.82
CA ARG A 92 21.61 -16.69 11.12
C ARG A 92 22.01 -15.44 10.32
N GLU A 93 21.07 -14.83 9.60
CA GLU A 93 21.35 -13.64 8.78
C GLU A 93 21.59 -12.39 9.65
N THR A 94 20.79 -12.21 10.72
CA THR A 94 20.94 -11.07 11.65
C THR A 94 22.20 -11.15 12.52
N SER A 95 22.74 -12.36 12.76
CA SER A 95 24.05 -12.53 13.41
C SER A 95 25.24 -12.27 12.48
N HIS A 96 25.08 -12.49 11.16
CA HIS A 96 26.10 -12.16 10.16
C HIS A 96 26.22 -10.65 9.88
N SER A 97 25.15 -9.88 10.08
CA SER A 97 25.18 -8.42 9.86
C SER A 97 25.85 -7.62 10.99
N LYS A 98 26.28 -8.27 12.08
CA LYS A 98 26.99 -7.62 13.21
C LYS A 98 28.52 -7.80 13.16
N GLN A 99 29.06 -8.36 12.08
CA GLN A 99 30.50 -8.59 11.90
C GLN A 99 31.07 -7.74 10.77
#